data_AF-A0A7C2N8C0-F1
#
_entry.id   AF-A0A7C2N8C0-F1
#
_cell.length_a   1.000
_cell.length_b   1.000
_cell.length_c   1.000
_cell.angle_alpha   90.00
_cell.angle_beta   90.00
_cell.angle_gamma   90.00
#
_symmetry.space_group_name_H-M   'P 1'
#
loop_
_entity.id
_entity.type
_entity.pdbx_description
1 polymer ?
#
loop_
_entity_poly.entity_id
_entity_poly.type
_entity_poly.pdbx_seq_one_letter_code
_entity_poly.pdbx_strand_id
1 'polypeptide(L)'
;MAKALLRGSLVCPVCKCSLQRLALMRGVVLRIRDIENSFPSIMLGNQRYFFCCLECRDKFLGDPGRYIKEYQEVVVCPICLAERARDRARRILYEGLEVYFCGCPHCEETFMKDPRRFVEGLD
;
A
#
# COMPACT_ATOMS: atom_id res chain seq x y z
N MET A 1 -12.41 -7.71 -13.61
CA MET A 1 -12.06 -6.48 -12.87
C MET A 1 -11.27 -6.90 -11.64
N ALA A 2 -9.96 -7.12 -11.79
CA ALA A 2 -9.12 -7.78 -10.79
C ALA A 2 -9.11 -7.00 -9.48
N LYS A 3 -9.70 -7.61 -8.45
CA LYS A 3 -10.03 -7.02 -7.15
C LYS A 3 -8.94 -7.38 -6.13
N ALA A 4 -7.68 -7.18 -6.49
CA ALA A 4 -6.53 -7.53 -5.66
C ALA A 4 -6.03 -6.29 -4.91
N LEU A 5 -6.74 -5.92 -3.83
CA LEU A 5 -6.35 -4.94 -2.79
C LEU A 5 -7.46 -4.77 -1.72
N LEU A 6 -8.45 -5.66 -1.68
CA LEU A 6 -9.82 -5.25 -1.38
C LEU A 6 -10.23 -5.14 0.09
N ARG A 7 -9.32 -5.11 1.07
CA ARG A 7 -9.75 -4.97 2.48
C ARG A 7 -9.00 -3.96 3.33
N GLY A 8 -7.94 -3.33 2.83
CA GLY A 8 -7.17 -2.38 3.62
C GLY A 8 -6.26 -1.48 2.79
N SER A 9 -6.08 -0.24 3.23
CA SER A 9 -5.03 0.62 2.69
C SER A 9 -3.65 0.17 3.19
N LEU A 10 -2.73 -0.22 2.30
CA LEU A 10 -1.32 -0.48 2.63
C LEU A 10 -0.51 0.80 2.86
N VAL A 11 -1.08 1.92 2.45
CA VAL A 11 -0.55 3.27 2.59
C VAL A 11 -1.44 4.03 3.55
N CYS A 12 -0.87 4.74 4.50
CA CYS A 12 -1.65 5.64 5.33
C CYS A 12 -2.23 6.78 4.46
N PRO A 13 -3.56 7.00 4.45
CA PRO A 13 -4.17 8.00 3.60
C PRO A 13 -3.75 9.45 3.89
N VAL A 14 -3.11 9.73 5.02
CA VAL A 14 -2.71 11.09 5.42
C VAL A 14 -1.24 11.35 5.13
N CYS A 15 -0.30 10.65 5.78
CA CYS A 15 1.15 10.82 5.55
C CYS A 15 1.63 10.23 4.21
N LYS A 16 0.81 9.42 3.54
CA LYS A 16 1.17 8.63 2.34
C LYS A 16 2.30 7.63 2.57
N CYS A 17 2.61 7.30 3.82
CA CYS A 17 3.66 6.37 4.18
C CYS A 17 3.19 4.92 4.08
N SER A 18 4.04 4.05 3.54
CA SER A 18 3.84 2.60 3.44
C SER A 18 3.89 1.99 4.84
N LEU A 19 2.78 1.39 5.25
CA LEU A 19 2.62 0.82 6.58
C LEU A 19 3.55 -0.37 6.80
N GLN A 20 3.74 -1.19 5.77
CA GLN A 20 4.69 -2.30 5.82
C GLN A 20 6.14 -1.80 5.90
N ARG A 21 6.48 -0.74 5.15
CA ARG A 21 7.83 -0.13 5.24
C ARG A 21 8.09 0.43 6.62
N LEU A 22 7.11 1.13 7.19
CA LEU A 22 7.20 1.70 8.53
C LEU A 22 7.37 0.61 9.60
N ALA A 23 6.64 -0.51 9.49
CA ALA A 23 6.81 -1.65 10.38
C ALA A 23 8.23 -2.23 10.27
N LEU A 24 8.74 -2.42 9.05
CA LEU A 24 10.09 -2.93 8.82
C LEU A 24 11.17 -2.00 9.42
N MET A 25 11.00 -0.68 9.30
CA MET A 25 11.88 0.31 9.93
C MET A 25 11.91 0.22 11.46
N ARG A 26 10.84 -0.32 12.07
CA ARG A 26 10.75 -0.59 13.51
C ARG A 26 11.26 -1.98 13.90
N GLY A 27 11.86 -2.72 12.97
CA GLY A 27 12.34 -4.09 13.17
C GLY A 27 11.23 -5.15 13.14
N VAL A 28 10.03 -4.79 12.68
CA VAL A 28 8.87 -5.69 12.63
C VAL A 28 8.59 -6.10 11.18
N VAL A 29 8.69 -7.39 10.89
CA VAL A 29 8.27 -7.93 9.59
C VAL A 29 6.76 -8.07 9.60
N LEU A 30 6.08 -7.25 8.79
CA LEU A 30 4.63 -7.23 8.71
C LEU A 30 4.13 -7.76 7.37
N ARG A 31 3.38 -8.86 7.41
CA ARG A 31 2.64 -9.33 6.23
C ARG A 31 1.35 -8.56 6.07
N ILE A 32 0.84 -8.51 4.84
CA ILE A 32 -0.42 -7.82 4.51
C ILE A 32 -1.56 -8.29 5.43
N ARG A 33 -1.65 -9.60 5.69
CA ARG A 33 -2.66 -10.20 6.58
C ARG A 33 -2.58 -9.76 8.05
N ASP A 34 -1.43 -9.23 8.48
CA ASP A 34 -1.15 -8.86 9.86
C ASP A 34 -1.40 -7.35 10.12
N ILE A 35 -1.72 -6.57 9.05
CA ILE A 35 -1.93 -5.11 9.15
C ILE A 35 -3.08 -4.75 10.10
N GLU A 36 -4.15 -5.55 10.14
CA GLU A 36 -5.36 -5.22 10.89
C GLU A 36 -5.12 -5.01 12.38
N ASN A 37 -4.17 -5.76 12.92
CA ASN A 37 -3.83 -5.77 14.35
C ASN A 37 -2.65 -4.85 14.68
N SER A 38 -2.04 -4.22 13.68
CA SER A 38 -0.77 -3.50 13.83
C SER A 38 -0.90 -1.98 13.74
N PHE A 39 -2.01 -1.48 13.21
CA PHE A 39 -2.22 -0.05 12.95
C PHE A 39 -3.61 0.42 13.36
N PRO A 40 -3.77 1.67 13.84
CA PRO A 40 -5.07 2.31 13.95
C PRO A 40 -5.84 2.20 12.66
N SER A 41 -7.14 1.93 12.74
CA SER A 41 -7.99 1.80 11.56
C SER A 41 -9.38 2.37 11.80
N ILE A 42 -10.08 2.67 10.70
CA ILE A 42 -11.51 2.95 10.68
C ILE A 42 -12.17 2.22 9.52
N MET A 43 -13.46 1.97 9.65
CA MET A 43 -14.32 1.52 8.55
C MET A 43 -15.07 2.72 7.98
N LEU A 44 -14.99 2.93 6.67
CA LEU A 44 -15.78 3.92 5.95
C LEU A 44 -16.44 3.24 4.74
N GLY A 45 -17.77 3.14 4.79
CA GLY A 45 -18.52 2.27 3.87
C GLY A 45 -18.06 0.82 4.01
N ASN A 46 -17.67 0.20 2.89
CA ASN A 46 -17.21 -1.19 2.84
C ASN A 46 -15.67 -1.30 2.80
N GLN A 47 -14.95 -0.21 3.07
CA GLN A 47 -13.49 -0.17 3.02
C GLN A 47 -12.91 0.14 4.41
N ARG A 48 -11.90 -0.64 4.81
CA ARG A 48 -11.08 -0.32 5.97
C ARG A 48 -9.90 0.55 5.56
N TYR A 49 -9.65 1.60 6.32
CA TYR A 49 -8.50 2.49 6.18
C TYR A 49 -7.59 2.35 7.38
N PHE A 50 -6.29 2.22 7.15
CA PHE A 50 -5.25 2.06 8.16
C PHE A 50 -4.35 3.30 8.23
N PHE A 51 -3.89 3.63 9.43
CA PHE A 51 -3.13 4.86 9.69
C PHE A 51 -1.82 4.54 10.40
N CYS A 52 -0.77 5.28 10.10
CA CYS A 52 0.52 5.08 10.75
C CYS A 52 0.51 5.49 12.24
N CYS A 53 -0.44 6.34 12.64
CA CYS A 53 -0.65 6.83 14.00
C CYS A 53 -2.10 7.34 14.19
N LEU A 54 -2.47 7.58 15.45
CA LEU A 54 -3.80 8.12 15.82
C LEU A 54 -4.03 9.53 15.26
N GLU A 55 -2.99 10.37 15.21
CA GLU A 55 -3.13 11.73 14.67
C GLU A 55 -3.50 11.73 13.18
N CYS A 56 -2.94 10.80 12.38
CA CYS A 56 -3.33 10.64 10.99
C CYS A 56 -4.78 10.16 10.85
N ARG A 57 -5.25 9.28 11.74
CA ARG A 57 -6.66 8.87 11.78
C ARG A 57 -7.56 10.07 12.05
N ASP A 58 -7.22 10.90 13.03
CA ASP A 58 -8.05 12.03 13.44
C ASP A 58 -8.08 13.13 12.37
N LYS A 59 -6.95 13.39 11.70
CA LYS A 59 -6.89 14.25 10.50
C LYS A 59 -7.76 13.71 9.37
N PHE A 60 -7.72 12.40 9.13
CA PHE A 60 -8.55 11.78 8.09
C PHE A 60 -10.05 11.97 8.35
N LEU A 61 -10.49 11.81 9.60
CA LEU A 61 -11.90 11.99 9.98
C LEU A 61 -12.42 13.41 9.74
N GLY A 62 -11.53 14.42 9.75
CA GLY A 62 -11.89 15.80 9.46
C GLY A 62 -12.22 16.07 7.98
N ASP A 63 -11.60 15.34 7.05
CA ASP A 63 -11.86 15.45 5.61
C ASP A 63 -11.52 14.14 4.85
N PRO A 64 -12.36 13.09 4.98
CA PRO A 64 -12.06 11.80 4.36
C PRO A 64 -11.94 11.88 2.84
N GLY A 65 -12.80 12.68 2.20
CA GLY A 65 -12.89 12.78 0.74
C GLY A 65 -11.58 13.28 0.12
N ARG A 66 -10.99 14.32 0.70
CA ARG A 66 -9.69 14.84 0.28
C ARG A 66 -8.59 13.77 0.39
N TYR A 67 -8.44 13.16 1.56
CA TYR A 67 -7.37 12.19 1.76
C TYR A 67 -7.56 10.96 0.90
N ILE A 68 -8.80 10.52 0.68
CA ILE A 68 -9.16 9.42 -0.21
C ILE A 68 -8.66 9.69 -1.62
N LYS A 69 -9.01 10.86 -2.17
CA LYS A 69 -8.57 11.26 -3.51
C LYS A 69 -7.05 11.30 -3.62
N GLU A 70 -6.38 11.90 -2.64
CA GLU A 70 -4.93 12.05 -2.69
C GLU A 70 -4.17 10.72 -2.51
N TYR A 71 -4.65 9.76 -1.71
CA TYR A 71 -3.90 8.51 -1.49
C TYR A 71 -4.05 7.51 -2.65
N GLN A 72 -5.12 7.63 -3.46
CA GLN A 72 -5.29 6.83 -4.67
C GLN A 72 -4.23 7.14 -5.75
N GLU A 73 -3.60 8.32 -5.65
CA GLU A 73 -2.48 8.73 -6.48
C GLU A 73 -1.11 8.23 -5.96
N VAL A 74 -1.11 7.43 -4.89
CA VAL A 74 0.11 6.87 -4.31
C VAL A 74 0.11 5.35 -4.45
N VAL A 75 1.20 4.83 -4.98
CA VAL A 75 1.45 3.39 -5.17
C VAL A 75 2.71 2.98 -4.43
N VAL A 76 2.82 1.71 -4.10
CA VAL A 76 3.95 1.16 -3.33
C VAL A 76 4.67 0.12 -4.17
N CYS A 77 6.00 0.25 -4.25
CA CYS A 77 6.83 -0.77 -4.86
C CYS A 77 6.78 -2.06 -4.02
N PRO A 78 6.37 -3.21 -4.58
CA PRO A 78 6.21 -4.43 -3.79
C PRO A 78 7.54 -5.02 -3.31
N ILE A 79 8.66 -4.59 -3.87
CA ILE A 79 10.00 -5.10 -3.52
C ILE A 79 10.63 -4.31 -2.37
N CYS A 80 10.75 -3.00 -2.53
CA CYS A 80 11.42 -2.14 -1.54
C CYS A 80 10.45 -1.34 -0.65
N LEU A 81 9.15 -1.52 -0.87
CA LEU A 81 8.07 -0.84 -0.15
C LEU A 81 8.09 0.70 -0.27
N ALA A 82 8.86 1.23 -1.22
CA ALA A 82 8.94 2.66 -1.48
C ALA A 82 7.65 3.18 -2.13
N GLU A 83 7.21 4.31 -1.61
CA GLU A 83 6.03 5.05 -2.04
C GLU A 83 6.39 5.89 -3.27
N ARG A 84 5.48 5.93 -4.25
CA ARG A 84 5.62 6.73 -5.47
C ARG A 84 4.28 7.36 -5.83
N ALA A 85 4.34 8.55 -6.42
CA ALA A 85 3.22 9.08 -7.17
C ALA A 85 2.93 8.15 -8.35
N ARG A 86 1.66 7.83 -8.59
CA ARG A 86 1.21 6.83 -9.58
C ARG A 86 1.68 7.16 -10.99
N ASP A 87 1.68 8.44 -11.35
CA ASP A 87 2.12 8.99 -12.64
C ASP A 87 3.64 8.91 -12.85
N ARG A 88 4.43 8.82 -11.77
CA ARG A 88 5.89 8.72 -11.80
C ARG A 88 6.42 7.32 -11.51
N ALA A 89 5.54 6.38 -11.17
CA ALA A 89 5.91 5.00 -10.90
C ALA A 89 6.09 4.22 -12.21
N ARG A 90 7.05 3.31 -12.23
CA ARG A 90 7.20 2.36 -13.35
C ARG A 90 6.10 1.31 -13.23
N ARG A 91 5.19 1.25 -14.19
CA ARG A 91 4.06 0.32 -14.22
C ARG A 91 4.33 -0.85 -15.15
N ILE A 92 3.99 -2.06 -14.72
CA ILE A 92 3.84 -3.24 -15.59
C ILE A 92 2.44 -3.84 -15.42
N LEU A 93 2.05 -4.69 -16.36
CA LEU A 93 0.86 -5.54 -16.23
C LEU A 93 1.31 -6.99 -16.00
N TYR A 94 0.94 -7.58 -14.87
CA TYR A 94 1.23 -8.97 -14.52
C TYR A 94 -0.07 -9.71 -14.23
N GLU A 95 -0.41 -10.73 -15.02
CA GLU A 95 -1.66 -11.52 -14.84
C GLU A 95 -2.94 -10.66 -14.71
N GLY A 96 -2.99 -9.52 -15.43
CA GLY A 96 -4.13 -8.59 -15.38
C GLY A 96 -4.12 -7.63 -14.17
N LEU A 97 -3.10 -7.68 -13.32
CA LEU A 97 -2.84 -6.75 -12.23
C LEU A 97 -1.85 -5.65 -12.67
N GLU A 98 -2.17 -4.39 -12.39
CA GLU A 98 -1.20 -3.31 -12.50
C GLU A 98 -0.24 -3.37 -11.30
N VAL A 99 1.05 -3.61 -11.58
CA VAL A 99 2.11 -3.60 -10.57
C VAL A 99 2.97 -2.36 -10.77
N TYR A 100 3.22 -1.64 -9.69
CA TYR A 100 3.93 -0.37 -9.70
C TYR A 100 5.26 -0.49 -8.97
N PHE A 101 6.34 0.03 -9.55
CA PHE A 101 7.70 -0.02 -9.01
C PHE A 101 8.27 1.36 -8.72
N CYS A 102 9.30 1.37 -7.87
CA CYS A 102 10.01 2.57 -7.46
C CYS A 102 10.83 3.21 -8.60
N GLY A 103 10.99 2.54 -9.74
CA GLY A 103 11.73 3.03 -10.90
C GLY A 103 13.21 2.64 -10.95
N CYS A 104 13.74 1.94 -9.94
CA CYS A 104 15.08 1.35 -10.05
C CYS A 104 15.03 0.00 -10.79
N PRO A 105 16.06 -0.34 -11.60
CA PRO A 105 16.06 -1.58 -12.39
C PRO A 105 16.03 -2.83 -11.49
N HIS A 106 16.69 -2.77 -10.33
CA HIS A 106 16.78 -3.89 -9.40
C HIS A 106 15.42 -4.42 -8.91
N CYS A 107 14.44 -3.54 -8.65
CA CYS A 107 13.14 -3.97 -8.14
C CYS A 107 12.32 -4.69 -9.22
N GLU A 108 12.31 -4.20 -10.46
CA GLU A 108 11.58 -4.86 -11.54
C GLU A 108 12.21 -6.22 -11.87
N GLU A 109 13.54 -6.30 -11.96
CA GLU A 109 14.26 -7.56 -12.19
C GLU A 109 14.04 -8.58 -11.07
N THR A 110 14.01 -8.13 -9.80
CA THR A 110 13.76 -9.00 -8.65
C THR A 110 12.33 -9.55 -8.67
N PHE A 111 11.35 -8.72 -9.01
CA PHE A 111 9.96 -9.15 -9.17
C PHE A 111 9.82 -10.22 -10.24
N MET A 112 10.43 -10.02 -11.41
CA MET A 112 10.30 -10.94 -12.54
C MET A 112 10.88 -12.34 -12.29
N LYS A 113 11.77 -12.50 -11.31
CA LYS A 113 12.32 -13.82 -10.92
C LYS A 113 11.30 -14.69 -10.17
N ASP A 114 10.43 -14.07 -9.38
CA ASP A 114 9.41 -14.76 -8.60
C ASP A 114 8.24 -13.81 -8.26
N PRO A 115 7.35 -13.50 -9.24
CA PRO A 115 6.26 -12.55 -9.02
C PRO A 115 5.29 -12.98 -7.93
N ARG A 116 5.00 -14.29 -7.84
CA ARG A 116 4.00 -14.85 -6.91
C ARG A 116 4.32 -14.53 -5.46
N ARG A 117 5.61 -14.50 -5.09
CA ARG A 117 6.08 -14.11 -3.76
C ARG A 117 5.68 -12.69 -3.36
N PHE A 118 5.48 -11.79 -4.32
CA PHE A 118 5.21 -10.37 -4.07
C PHE A 118 3.75 -9.97 -4.33
N VAL A 119 2.96 -10.87 -4.92
CA VAL A 119 1.54 -10.67 -5.23
C VAL A 119 0.65 -11.54 -4.30
N GLU A 120 1.20 -11.99 -3.17
CA GLU A 120 0.49 -12.87 -2.22
C GLU A 120 -0.76 -12.18 -1.62
N GLY A 121 -1.94 -12.80 -1.81
CA GLY A 121 -3.25 -12.30 -1.38
C GLY A 121 -4.37 -12.38 -2.44
N LEU A 122 -4.22 -13.26 -3.45
CA LEU A 122 -5.14 -13.43 -4.59
C LEU A 122 -6.05 -14.68 -4.52
N ASP A 123 -6.11 -15.34 -3.36
CA ASP A 123 -7.12 -16.38 -3.08
C ASP A 123 -8.29 -15.81 -2.27
#